data_AF-A0A329KXL1-F1
#
_entry.id   AF-A0A329KXL1-F1
#
_cell.length_a   1.000
_cell.length_b   1.000
_cell.length_c   1.000
_cell.angle_alpha   90.00
_cell.angle_beta   90.00
_cell.angle_gamma   90.00
#
_symmetry.space_group_name_H-M   'P 1'
#
loop_
_entity.id
_entity.type
_entity.pdbx_description
1 polymer ?
#
loop_
_entity_poly.entity_id
_entity_poly.type
_entity_poly.pdbx_seq_one_letter_code
_entity_poly.pdbx_strand_id
1 'polypeptide(L)'
;MSVLAAVICYRCTQTGPVTVEWTYWESAGQARQAEAELTPCGPLCVGMHSVTRVDVVPEPKAGRERQMTTGSGLNRAGGVNP
;
A
#
# COMPACT_ATOMS: atom_id res chain seq x y z
N MET A 1 2.65 -14.39 -2.47
CA MET A 1 3.25 -13.04 -2.41
C MET A 1 3.41 -12.58 -3.84
N SER A 2 2.93 -11.38 -4.18
CA SER A 2 3.18 -10.81 -5.49
C SER A 2 4.43 -9.94 -5.38
N VAL A 3 5.48 -10.29 -6.11
CA VAL A 3 6.72 -9.50 -6.15
C VAL A 3 6.57 -8.48 -7.25
N LEU A 4 6.63 -7.20 -6.90
CA LEU A 4 6.75 -6.09 -7.84
C LEU A 4 8.20 -5.61 -7.85
N ALA A 5 8.52 -4.71 -8.78
CA ALA A 5 9.76 -3.95 -8.76
C ALA A 5 9.44 -2.46 -8.82
N ALA A 6 10.35 -1.64 -8.32
CA ALA A 6 10.26 -0.19 -8.41
C ALA A 6 11.58 0.42 -8.85
N VAL A 7 11.50 1.42 -9.71
CA VAL A 7 12.55 2.41 -9.97
C VAL A 7 12.28 3.57 -9.03
N ILE A 8 13.32 3.96 -8.32
CA ILE A 8 13.34 5.08 -7.40
C ILE A 8 14.15 6.20 -8.05
N CYS A 9 13.54 7.36 -8.23
CA CYS A 9 14.19 8.59 -8.65
C CYS A 9 14.42 9.47 -7.42
N TYR A 10 15.69 9.83 -7.17
CA TYR A 10 16.03 10.78 -6.12
C TYR A 10 15.96 12.19 -6.69
N ARG A 11 15.22 13.06 -6.00
CA ARG A 11 14.92 14.42 -6.45
C ARG A 11 15.37 15.44 -5.43
N CYS A 12 15.98 16.52 -5.91
CA CYS A 12 16.26 17.68 -5.08
C CYS A 12 14.99 18.52 -5.03
N THR A 13 14.58 18.92 -3.82
CA THR A 13 13.57 19.96 -3.68
C THR A 13 14.29 21.31 -3.56
N GLN A 14 13.66 22.40 -4.04
CA GLN A 14 14.27 23.74 -4.02
C GLN A 14 14.52 24.27 -2.59
N THR A 15 13.90 23.68 -1.57
CA THR A 15 13.83 24.23 -0.21
C THR A 15 14.00 23.21 0.91
N GLY A 16 14.30 21.94 0.62
CA GLY A 16 14.25 20.87 1.61
C GLY A 16 15.13 19.65 1.31
N PRO A 17 15.01 18.57 2.10
CA PRO A 17 15.80 17.36 1.91
C PRO A 17 15.49 16.67 0.58
N VAL A 18 16.39 15.78 0.15
CA VAL A 18 16.19 14.93 -1.03
C VAL A 18 14.91 14.11 -0.84
N THR A 19 14.01 14.18 -1.82
CA THR A 19 12.80 13.37 -1.87
C THR A 19 12.97 12.22 -2.85
N VAL A 20 12.08 11.23 -2.77
CA VAL A 20 12.07 10.08 -3.69
C VAL A 20 10.73 9.98 -4.40
N GLU A 21 10.77 9.71 -5.70
CA GLU A 21 9.62 9.28 -6.48
C GLU A 21 9.81 7.82 -6.89
N TRP A 22 8.77 7.02 -6.73
CA TRP A 22 8.75 5.58 -7.02
C TRP A 22 7.68 5.30 -8.06
N THR A 23 8.09 4.60 -9.11
CA THR A 23 7.18 4.00 -10.07
C THR A 23 7.25 2.49 -9.90
N TYR A 24 6.14 1.78 -10.08
CA TYR A 24 6.08 0.33 -9.87
C TYR A 24 5.93 -0.41 -11.21
N TRP A 25 6.53 -1.59 -11.28
CA TRP A 25 6.53 -2.50 -12.42
C TRP A 25 6.24 -3.92 -11.96
N GLU A 26 5.74 -4.76 -12.88
CA GLU A 26 5.42 -6.16 -12.59
C GLU A 26 6.67 -7.02 -12.40
N SER A 27 7.82 -6.60 -12.95
CA SER A 27 9.08 -7.34 -12.83
C SER A 27 10.30 -6.43 -12.74
N ALA A 28 11.36 -6.96 -12.14
CA ALA A 28 12.65 -6.28 -12.07
C ALA A 28 13.26 -6.02 -13.46
N GLY A 29 12.95 -6.87 -14.46
CA GLY A 29 13.40 -6.67 -15.83
C GLY A 29 12.78 -5.42 -16.46
N GLN A 30 11.46 -5.25 -16.31
CA GLN A 30 10.76 -4.05 -16.77
C GLN A 30 11.25 -2.78 -16.06
N ALA A 31 11.46 -2.84 -14.74
CA ALA A 31 11.99 -1.71 -13.98
C ALA A 31 13.39 -1.30 -14.45
N ARG A 32 14.30 -2.25 -14.71
CA ARG A 32 15.63 -1.96 -15.25
C ARG A 32 15.59 -1.37 -16.66
N GLN A 33 14.71 -1.89 -17.51
CA GLN A 33 14.53 -1.33 -18.85
C GLN A 33 14.07 0.13 -18.77
N ALA A 34 13.10 0.42 -17.90
CA ALA A 34 12.63 1.78 -17.70
C ALA A 34 13.68 2.71 -17.09
N GLU A 35 14.52 2.23 -16.16
CA GLU A 35 15.67 2.98 -15.63
C GLU A 35 16.64 3.40 -16.75
N ALA A 36 16.93 2.51 -17.69
CA ALA A 36 17.81 2.81 -18.82
C ALA A 36 17.19 3.87 -19.75
N GLU A 37 15.87 3.83 -19.95
CA GLU A 37 15.13 4.76 -20.80
C GLU A 37 14.85 6.12 -20.14
N LEU A 38 14.94 6.21 -18.81
CA LEU A 38 14.69 7.43 -18.03
C LEU A 38 15.70 8.55 -18.26
N THR A 39 16.74 8.34 -19.07
CA THR A 39 17.82 9.32 -19.27
C THR A 39 17.61 10.13 -20.56
N PRO A 40 17.50 11.48 -20.49
CA PRO A 40 17.67 12.33 -19.32
C PRO A 40 16.42 12.41 -18.43
N CYS A 41 16.66 12.28 -17.13
CA CYS A 41 15.64 12.42 -16.10
C CYS A 41 15.36 13.92 -15.85
N GLY A 42 14.14 14.29 -15.47
CA GLY A 42 13.68 15.68 -15.39
C GLY A 42 14.54 16.60 -14.51
N PRO A 43 14.34 17.93 -14.57
CA PRO A 43 15.28 18.92 -14.01
C PRO A 43 15.48 18.88 -12.48
N LEU A 44 14.59 18.21 -11.75
CA LEU A 44 14.69 18.04 -10.30
C LEU A 44 15.44 16.75 -9.90
N CYS A 45 15.78 15.92 -10.88
CA CYS A 45 16.49 14.67 -10.68
C CYS A 45 17.95 14.91 -10.30
N VAL A 46 18.45 14.24 -9.26
CA VAL A 46 19.85 14.38 -8.84
C VAL A 46 20.81 13.47 -9.61
N GLY A 47 20.33 12.84 -10.69
CA GLY A 47 21.11 11.89 -11.49
C GLY A 47 21.28 10.52 -10.84
N MET A 48 20.53 10.22 -9.78
CA MET A 48 20.55 8.93 -9.10
C MET A 48 19.21 8.21 -9.29
N HIS A 49 19.29 6.98 -9.80
CA HIS A 49 18.19 6.03 -9.88
C HIS A 49 18.59 4.71 -9.22
N SER A 50 17.61 4.00 -8.68
CA SER A 50 17.82 2.63 -8.19
C SER A 50 16.62 1.75 -8.49
N VAL A 51 16.88 0.47 -8.76
CA VAL A 51 15.83 -0.54 -8.94
C VAL A 51 15.77 -1.44 -7.70
N THR A 52 14.61 -1.52 -7.07
CA THR A 52 14.34 -2.39 -5.92
C THR A 52 13.25 -3.41 -6.20
N ARG A 53 13.28 -4.54 -5.50
CA ARG A 53 12.18 -5.53 -5.46
C ARG A 53 11.26 -5.20 -4.29
N VAL A 54 9.96 -5.33 -4.51
CA VAL A 54 8.92 -4.99 -3.55
C VAL A 54 8.04 -6.21 -3.32
N ASP A 55 8.11 -6.78 -2.13
CA ASP A 55 7.22 -7.86 -1.72
C ASP A 55 5.90 -7.27 -1.23
N VAL A 56 4.84 -7.43 -2.02
CA VAL A 56 3.51 -6.96 -1.61
C VAL A 56 2.81 -8.07 -0.82
N VAL A 57 2.63 -7.82 0.47
CA VAL A 57 1.78 -8.64 1.33
C VAL A 57 0.34 -8.15 1.17
N PRO A 58 -0.60 -9.00 0.70
CA PRO A 58 -2.00 -8.60 0.58
C PRO A 58 -2.58 -8.33 1.98
N GLU A 59 -3.28 -7.21 2.14
CA GLU A 59 -3.96 -6.90 3.39
C GLU A 59 -5.01 -7.99 3.72
N PRO A 60 -5.07 -8.47 4.97
CA PRO A 60 -6.16 -9.31 5.42
C PRO A 60 -7.47 -8.53 5.26
N LYS A 61 -8.38 -9.02 4.41
CA LYS A 61 -9.74 -8.48 4.34
C LYS A 61 -10.40 -8.71 5.70
N ALA A 62 -10.45 -7.68 6.54
CA ALA A 62 -11.21 -7.71 7.77
C ALA A 62 -12.66 -8.05 7.40
N GLY A 63 -13.09 -9.25 7.74
CA GLY A 63 -14.47 -9.67 7.63
C GLY A 63 -15.31 -8.68 8.44
N ARG A 64 -16.07 -7.83 7.76
CA ARG A 64 -17.13 -7.04 8.37
C ARG A 64 -18.23 -8.00 8.77
N GLU A 65 -18.04 -8.69 9.89
CA GLU A 65 -19.08 -9.48 10.54
C GLU A 65 -20.18 -8.51 10.96
N ARG A 66 -21.24 -8.45 10.14
CA ARG A 66 -22.46 -7.75 10.50
C ARG A 66 -23.00 -8.44 11.74
N GLN A 67 -22.87 -7.77 12.88
CA GLN A 67 -23.62 -8.12 14.08
C GLN A 67 -25.11 -7.86 13.77
N MET A 68 -25.76 -8.84 13.15
CA MET A 68 -27.22 -8.93 13.08
C MET A 68 -27.70 -9.21 14.49
N THR A 69 -28.09 -8.14 15.20
CA THR A 69 -28.95 -8.26 16.36
C THR A 69 -30.34 -8.69 15.88
N THR A 70 -30.53 -10.00 15.70
CA THR A 70 -31.85 -10.60 15.59
C THR A 70 -32.23 -11.10 16.98
N GLY A 71 -33.05 -10.31 17.67
CA GLY A 71 -33.56 -10.67 19.00
C GLY A 71 -34.57 -11.81 18.95
N SER A 72 -34.79 -12.48 20.10
CA SER A 72 -36.09 -13.06 20.43
C SER A 72 -36.16 -13.59 21.87
N GLY A 73 -37.09 -13.02 22.64
CA GLY A 73 -37.99 -13.74 23.55
C GLY A 73 -37.45 -14.30 24.87
N LEU A 74 -37.95 -13.76 25.99
CA LEU A 74 -38.75 -14.56 26.94
C LEU A 74 -39.44 -13.66 27.99
N ASN A 75 -40.75 -13.52 27.80
CA ASN A 75 -41.69 -13.11 28.82
C ASN A 75 -41.61 -14.08 30.01
N ARG A 76 -41.52 -13.56 31.25
CA ARG A 76 -42.07 -14.25 32.43
C ARG A 76 -42.78 -13.24 33.32
N ALA A 77 -44.10 -13.33 33.29
CA ALA A 77 -45.02 -12.78 34.27
C ALA A 77 -45.01 -13.64 35.56
N GLY A 78 -45.36 -13.04 36.70
CA GLY A 78 -45.98 -13.76 37.83
C GLY A 78 -45.29 -13.65 39.20
N GLY A 79 -45.66 -12.63 39.98
CA GLY A 79 -46.28 -12.68 41.32
C GLY A 79 -45.80 -13.57 42.48
N VAL A 80 -45.81 -12.93 43.67
CA VAL A 80 -46.03 -13.41 45.08
C VAL A 80 -44.78 -13.89 45.84
N ASN A 81 -44.19 -13.10 46.77
CA ASN A 81 -44.52 -12.70 48.17
C ASN A 81 -44.09 -13.73 49.25
N PRO A 82 -43.65 -13.25 50.42
CA PRO A 82 -44.25 -13.66 51.70
C PRO A 82 -45.01 -12.53 52.39
#